data_AF-A0A2S2PF63-F1
#
_entry.id   AF-A0A2S2PF63-F1
#
_cell.length_a   1.000
_cell.length_b   1.000
_cell.length_c   1.000
_cell.angle_alpha   90.00
_cell.angle_beta   90.00
_cell.angle_gamma   90.00
#
_symmetry.space_group_name_H-M   'P 1'
#
loop_
_entity.id
_entity.type
_entity.pdbx_description
1 polymer ?
#
loop_
_entity_poly.entity_id
_entity_poly.type
_entity_poly.pdbx_seq_one_letter_code
_entity_poly.pdbx_strand_id
1 'polypeptide(L)'
;MIPMLSPPVPWTSINSGGYIAAKADLIRLPQQAILQWHRLEQTPKQELYPALDALNQLASIPWTINKPVLDVVLQVFRSGGSTKLDIPKPLSAFPSPQPISQSMSKDERSRLYKERAILKRQKAEMFSLWCDALYRLSLANHFCGKTFWLPHNMDFRGRVYPCPPHLNHLGSDMARSLLCFAKGKPLGSNGLNWLKIHCVNLTGLKKRNAVKERLQYAEEILPDILDSAQNPLGGNMWWAESENPWQTLACCIEIFHALQSKNPENFISHFPVHQDGSCNGLQHYAALGKDFAGAVSVNLTPSDIPQDVYSCVAAMVERERSKDAANDVVIAKYLDGFVRRKVIKQTVMTTVYGVTRFGARLQIAKQLKDIDSFPKDKVWSASTYLVAKTFESLREMFTSTKEIQDWFTECARVISQ
;
A
#
# COMPACT_ATOMS: atom_id res chain seq x y z
N MET A 1 -0.14 5.09 22.82
CA MET A 1 1.02 5.74 22.19
C MET A 1 0.54 6.62 21.04
N ILE A 2 0.74 7.94 21.13
CA ILE A 2 0.35 8.94 20.10
C ILE A 2 1.61 9.65 19.56
N PRO A 3 1.53 10.44 18.48
CA PRO A 3 2.65 11.26 18.03
C PRO A 3 3.16 12.23 19.12
N MET A 4 4.44 12.58 19.06
CA MET A 4 5.08 13.47 20.04
C MET A 4 4.98 14.93 19.60
N LEU A 5 4.75 15.86 20.54
CA LEU A 5 4.77 17.31 20.28
C LEU A 5 6.17 17.94 20.40
N SER A 6 7.19 17.10 20.59
CA SER A 6 8.60 17.47 20.60
C SER A 6 9.38 16.45 19.76
N PRO A 7 10.61 16.79 19.33
CA PRO A 7 11.53 15.79 18.77
C PRO A 7 11.65 14.56 19.70
N PRO A 8 11.67 13.33 19.16
CA PRO A 8 11.85 12.13 19.95
C PRO A 8 13.21 12.07 20.63
N VAL A 9 13.29 11.33 21.74
CA VAL A 9 14.59 11.04 22.39
C VAL A 9 15.41 10.18 21.43
N PRO A 10 16.65 10.57 21.07
CA PRO A 10 17.49 9.75 20.22
C PRO A 10 17.73 8.37 20.84
N TRP A 11 17.64 7.35 20.00
CA TRP A 11 18.15 6.03 20.32
C TRP A 11 19.66 6.07 20.52
N THR A 12 20.10 5.73 21.73
CA THR A 12 21.52 5.64 22.12
C THR A 12 21.91 4.23 22.57
N SER A 13 20.91 3.38 22.83
CA SER A 13 21.07 1.96 23.14
C SER A 13 19.74 1.22 22.92
N ILE A 14 19.74 -0.10 23.08
CA ILE A 14 18.53 -0.94 22.99
C ILE A 14 17.42 -0.55 24.00
N ASN A 15 17.79 0.14 25.09
CA ASN A 15 16.91 0.47 26.21
C ASN A 15 16.62 1.98 26.34
N SER A 16 17.18 2.82 25.48
CA SER A 16 17.06 4.28 25.58
C SER A 16 16.85 4.91 24.22
N GLY A 17 15.63 5.43 24.00
CA GLY A 17 15.20 6.16 22.81
C GLY A 17 13.69 6.17 22.63
N GLY A 18 13.21 6.92 21.63
CA GLY A 18 11.80 7.03 21.31
C GLY A 18 11.08 8.10 22.15
N TYR A 19 10.26 7.70 23.11
CA TYR A 19 9.47 8.62 23.93
C TYR A 19 10.27 9.17 25.13
N ILE A 20 9.86 10.32 25.67
CA ILE A 20 10.52 10.96 26.82
C ILE A 20 10.38 10.11 28.09
N ALA A 21 9.16 9.66 28.40
CA ALA A 21 8.87 8.94 29.65
C ALA A 21 8.36 7.51 29.42
N ALA A 22 7.59 7.27 28.36
CA ALA A 22 7.08 5.93 28.06
C ALA A 22 8.21 5.05 27.50
N LYS A 23 8.37 3.85 28.04
CA LYS A 23 9.31 2.87 27.45
C LYS A 23 8.79 2.44 26.08
N ALA A 24 9.68 2.46 25.09
CA ALA A 24 9.48 1.83 23.80
C ALA A 24 10.61 0.82 23.59
N ASP A 25 10.31 -0.31 22.97
CA ASP A 25 11.33 -1.28 22.62
C ASP A 25 11.93 -0.92 21.26
N LEU A 26 13.27 -1.00 21.16
CA LEU A 26 13.99 -0.78 19.90
C LEU A 26 13.55 -1.79 18.83
N ILE A 27 13.38 -3.05 19.23
CA ILE A 27 12.97 -4.14 18.35
C ILE A 27 11.66 -4.74 18.87
N ARG A 28 10.68 -4.90 17.98
CA ARG A 28 9.40 -5.56 18.23
C ARG A 28 9.60 -7.06 18.30
N LEU A 29 10.02 -7.54 19.46
CA LEU A 29 10.14 -8.96 19.78
C LEU A 29 9.11 -9.35 20.84
N PRO A 30 8.54 -10.57 20.75
CA PRO A 30 7.72 -11.09 21.83
C PRO A 30 8.59 -11.32 23.08
N GLN A 31 7.97 -11.29 24.27
CA GLN A 31 8.70 -11.48 25.54
C GLN A 31 9.40 -12.84 25.60
N GLN A 32 8.87 -13.85 24.91
CA GLN A 32 9.42 -15.20 24.87
C GLN A 32 10.70 -15.33 24.01
N ALA A 33 11.10 -14.29 23.26
CA ALA A 33 12.28 -14.28 22.41
C ALA A 33 13.59 -14.06 23.19
N ILE A 34 13.80 -14.85 24.26
CA ILE A 34 14.88 -14.66 25.24
C ILE A 34 16.26 -14.68 24.57
N LEU A 35 16.48 -15.60 23.63
CA LEU A 35 17.76 -15.73 22.91
C LEU A 35 18.07 -14.49 22.05
N GLN A 36 17.05 -13.92 21.42
CA GLN A 36 17.19 -12.72 20.59
C GLN A 36 17.48 -11.49 21.45
N TRP A 37 16.80 -11.36 22.60
CA TRP A 37 17.08 -10.32 23.58
C TRP A 37 18.52 -10.39 24.09
N HIS A 38 18.96 -11.58 24.50
CA HIS A 38 20.32 -11.79 24.99
C HIS A 38 21.38 -11.47 23.92
N ARG A 39 21.13 -11.84 22.64
CA ARG A 39 22.01 -11.45 21.53
C ARG A 39 22.13 -9.93 21.41
N LEU A 40 21.02 -9.21 21.47
CA LEU A 40 21.01 -7.74 21.38
C LEU A 40 21.73 -7.08 22.57
N GLU A 41 21.60 -7.64 23.76
CA GLU A 41 22.29 -7.16 24.97
C GLU A 41 23.80 -7.39 24.90
N GLN A 42 24.23 -8.48 24.26
CA GLN A 42 25.64 -8.83 24.08
C GLN A 42 26.30 -8.11 22.89
N THR A 43 25.54 -7.63 21.91
CA THR A 43 26.09 -6.90 20.77
C THR A 43 26.76 -5.60 21.22
N PRO A 44 28.03 -5.36 20.84
CA PRO A 44 28.71 -4.10 21.11
C PRO A 44 27.90 -2.91 20.57
N LYS A 45 27.75 -1.85 21.37
CA LYS A 45 26.92 -0.67 21.01
C LYS A 45 27.33 -0.06 19.66
N GLN A 46 28.62 -0.09 19.35
CA GLN A 46 29.19 0.45 18.12
C GLN A 46 28.64 -0.23 16.86
N GLU A 47 28.34 -1.53 16.92
CA GLU A 47 27.74 -2.27 15.81
C GLU A 47 26.27 -1.87 15.57
N LEU A 48 25.61 -1.31 16.58
CA LEU A 48 24.23 -0.85 16.49
C LEU A 48 24.10 0.56 15.92
N TYR A 49 25.16 1.39 15.96
CA TYR A 49 25.09 2.81 15.59
C TYR A 49 24.44 3.08 14.23
N PRO A 50 24.76 2.36 13.14
CA PRO A 50 24.10 2.61 11.86
C PRO A 50 22.57 2.47 11.91
N ALA A 51 22.07 1.49 12.67
CA ALA A 51 20.63 1.28 12.84
C ALA A 51 20.01 2.34 13.77
N LEU A 52 20.70 2.71 14.85
CA LEU A 52 20.23 3.76 15.77
C LEU A 52 20.17 5.12 15.06
N ASP A 53 21.21 5.47 14.29
CA ASP A 53 21.28 6.71 13.53
C ASP A 53 20.21 6.80 12.45
N ALA A 54 19.95 5.69 11.74
CA ALA A 54 18.85 5.63 10.77
C ALA A 54 17.48 5.86 11.44
N LEU A 55 17.22 5.24 12.59
CA LEU A 55 16.00 5.48 13.36
C LEU A 55 15.90 6.92 13.85
N ASN A 56 17.00 7.50 14.33
CA ASN A 56 17.07 8.87 14.81
C ASN A 56 16.79 9.86 13.68
N GLN A 57 17.35 9.62 12.50
CA GLN A 57 17.11 10.45 11.32
C GLN A 57 15.62 10.42 10.93
N LEU A 58 15.02 9.23 10.83
CA LEU A 58 13.60 9.08 10.49
C LEU A 58 12.68 9.71 11.54
N ALA A 59 13.02 9.55 12.82
CA ALA A 59 12.27 10.10 13.94
C ALA A 59 12.41 11.62 14.08
N SER A 60 13.50 12.21 13.56
CA SER A 60 13.73 13.66 13.60
C SER A 60 12.82 14.46 12.67
N ILE A 61 12.16 13.82 11.70
CA ILE A 61 11.34 14.47 10.69
C ILE A 61 10.03 14.99 11.31
N PRO A 62 9.80 16.31 11.31
CA PRO A 62 8.56 16.88 11.82
C PRO A 62 7.45 16.79 10.78
N TRP A 63 6.26 16.43 11.23
CA TRP A 63 5.05 16.28 10.45
C TRP A 63 3.99 17.29 10.88
N THR A 64 3.10 17.62 9.96
CA THR A 64 1.89 18.39 10.24
C THR A 64 0.70 17.82 9.48
N ILE A 65 -0.51 18.23 9.87
CA ILE A 65 -1.74 17.77 9.24
C ILE A 65 -2.05 18.59 8.00
N ASN A 66 -2.34 17.91 6.89
CA ASN A 66 -2.91 18.52 5.70
C ASN A 66 -4.37 18.92 5.97
N LYS A 67 -4.56 20.13 6.49
CA LYS A 67 -5.89 20.64 6.89
C LYS A 67 -6.91 20.63 5.74
N PRO A 68 -6.60 21.14 4.52
CA PRO A 68 -7.54 21.06 3.40
C PRO A 68 -8.07 19.65 3.13
N VAL A 69 -7.20 18.64 3.16
CA VAL A 69 -7.60 17.25 2.96
C VAL A 69 -8.41 16.74 4.15
N LEU A 70 -7.99 17.05 5.39
CA LEU A 70 -8.73 16.66 6.59
C LEU A 70 -10.17 17.19 6.55
N ASP A 71 -10.38 18.43 6.13
CA ASP A 71 -11.71 19.05 6.07
C ASP A 71 -12.62 18.31 5.08
N VAL A 72 -12.11 17.94 3.89
CA VAL A 72 -12.86 17.13 2.91
C VAL A 72 -13.16 15.73 3.44
N VAL A 73 -12.19 15.05 4.05
CA VAL A 73 -12.38 13.72 4.64
C VAL A 73 -13.43 13.75 5.75
N LEU A 74 -13.36 14.76 6.63
CA LEU A 74 -14.34 14.94 7.71
C LEU A 74 -15.73 15.24 7.18
N GLN A 75 -15.86 16.02 6.10
CA GLN A 75 -17.14 16.26 5.44
C GLN A 75 -17.74 14.93 4.95
N VAL A 76 -16.97 14.12 4.21
CA VAL A 76 -17.44 12.81 3.72
C VAL A 76 -17.80 11.86 4.88
N PHE A 77 -16.95 11.80 5.93
CA PHE A 77 -17.16 10.92 7.08
C PHE A 77 -18.43 11.31 7.86
N ARG A 78 -18.66 12.61 8.10
CA ARG A 78 -19.84 13.12 8.81
C ARG A 78 -21.13 13.00 7.99
N SER A 79 -21.03 13.06 6.67
CA SER A 79 -22.15 12.84 5.74
C SER A 79 -22.53 11.37 5.52
N GLY A 80 -21.98 10.43 6.31
CA GLY A 80 -22.35 9.01 6.27
C GLY A 80 -21.34 8.10 5.56
N GLY A 81 -20.17 8.61 5.20
CA GLY A 81 -19.09 7.84 4.58
C GLY A 81 -19.32 7.50 3.10
N SER A 82 -18.30 6.94 2.46
CA SER A 82 -18.33 6.59 1.05
C SER A 82 -17.48 5.36 0.78
N THR A 83 -18.11 4.27 0.36
CA THR A 83 -17.41 3.04 -0.04
C THR A 83 -16.49 3.28 -1.25
N LYS A 84 -16.86 4.20 -2.15
CA LYS A 84 -16.04 4.56 -3.32
C LYS A 84 -14.74 5.25 -2.91
N LEU A 85 -14.80 6.11 -1.89
CA LEU A 85 -13.64 6.85 -1.38
C LEU A 85 -12.93 6.15 -0.22
N ASP A 86 -13.28 4.88 0.05
CA ASP A 86 -12.77 4.10 1.18
C ASP A 86 -12.93 4.80 2.54
N ILE A 87 -14.02 5.56 2.71
CA ILE A 87 -14.41 6.17 3.98
C ILE A 87 -15.55 5.33 4.59
N PRO A 88 -15.34 4.72 5.77
CA PRO A 88 -16.29 3.77 6.33
C PRO A 88 -17.61 4.42 6.69
N LYS A 89 -18.70 3.69 6.44
CA LYS A 89 -20.07 4.13 6.73
C LYS A 89 -20.46 3.80 8.18
N PRO A 90 -21.28 4.61 8.84
CA PRO A 90 -21.81 4.27 10.16
C PRO A 90 -22.73 3.05 10.10
N LEU A 91 -22.93 2.39 11.23
CA LEU A 91 -23.82 1.21 11.32
C LEU A 91 -25.27 1.49 10.92
N SER A 92 -25.72 2.74 11.09
CA SER A 92 -27.05 3.20 10.69
C SER A 92 -27.28 3.15 9.17
N ALA A 93 -26.23 3.08 8.36
CA ALA A 93 -26.35 3.00 6.90
C ALA A 93 -26.74 1.60 6.39
N PHE A 94 -26.72 0.58 7.25
CA PHE A 94 -27.05 -0.79 6.87
C PHE A 94 -28.52 -1.11 7.09
N PRO A 95 -29.16 -1.87 6.20
CA PRO A 95 -30.56 -2.24 6.36
C PRO A 95 -30.79 -3.11 7.61
N SER A 96 -32.01 -3.04 8.13
CA SER A 96 -32.50 -3.98 9.14
C SER A 96 -32.75 -5.34 8.47
N PRO A 97 -32.35 -6.46 9.10
CA PRO A 97 -32.63 -7.78 8.55
C PRO A 97 -34.15 -8.01 8.50
N GLN A 98 -34.63 -8.69 7.45
CA GLN A 98 -36.03 -9.05 7.36
C GLN A 98 -36.43 -9.99 8.51
N PRO A 99 -37.64 -9.84 9.07
CA PRO A 99 -38.14 -10.72 10.12
C PRO A 99 -38.35 -12.13 9.56
N ILE A 100 -37.97 -13.15 10.33
CA ILE A 100 -38.17 -14.55 9.97
C ILE A 100 -39.46 -15.01 10.65
N SER A 101 -40.46 -15.38 9.85
CA SER A 101 -41.74 -15.93 10.34
C SER A 101 -41.73 -17.45 10.33
N GLN A 102 -42.48 -18.07 11.24
CA GLN A 102 -42.72 -19.52 11.25
C GLN A 102 -43.59 -19.99 10.07
N SER A 103 -44.36 -19.09 9.45
CA SER A 103 -45.18 -19.38 8.27
C SER A 103 -44.39 -19.49 6.97
N MET A 104 -43.10 -19.17 6.96
CA MET A 104 -42.23 -19.22 5.78
C MET A 104 -41.74 -20.64 5.47
N SER A 105 -41.51 -20.93 4.19
CA SER A 105 -40.95 -22.22 3.76
C SER A 105 -39.57 -22.47 4.37
N LYS A 106 -39.13 -23.75 4.42
CA LYS A 106 -37.80 -24.10 4.95
C LYS A 106 -36.67 -23.45 4.13
N ASP A 107 -36.85 -23.35 2.82
CA ASP A 107 -35.86 -22.77 1.90
C ASP A 107 -35.77 -21.25 2.03
N GLU A 108 -36.91 -20.55 2.15
CA GLU A 108 -36.92 -19.10 2.44
C GLU A 108 -36.26 -18.79 3.78
N ARG A 109 -36.57 -19.57 4.83
CA ARG A 109 -35.92 -19.40 6.14
C ARG A 109 -34.41 -19.60 6.03
N SER A 110 -33.96 -20.66 5.35
CA SER A 110 -32.54 -20.93 5.13
C SER A 110 -31.85 -19.79 4.37
N ARG A 111 -32.49 -19.25 3.33
CA ARG A 111 -32.01 -18.09 2.59
C ARG A 111 -31.89 -16.85 3.47
N LEU A 112 -32.93 -16.51 4.24
CA LEU A 112 -32.93 -15.37 5.16
C LEU A 112 -31.89 -15.53 6.28
N TYR A 113 -31.66 -16.73 6.80
CA TYR A 113 -30.58 -16.98 7.76
C TYR A 113 -29.19 -16.73 7.15
N LYS A 114 -28.96 -17.16 5.90
CA LYS A 114 -27.71 -16.88 5.17
C LYS A 114 -27.53 -15.38 4.94
N GLU A 115 -28.56 -14.68 4.47
CA GLU A 115 -28.53 -13.22 4.27
C GLU A 115 -28.25 -12.49 5.58
N ARG A 116 -28.92 -12.87 6.68
CA ARG A 116 -28.69 -12.30 8.01
C ARG A 116 -27.25 -12.54 8.51
N ALA A 117 -26.68 -13.72 8.25
CA ALA A 117 -25.30 -14.02 8.60
C ALA A 117 -24.31 -13.16 7.80
N ILE A 118 -24.54 -12.99 6.49
CA ILE A 118 -23.73 -12.11 5.62
C ILE A 118 -23.81 -10.66 6.10
N LEU A 119 -25.02 -10.17 6.37
CA LEU A 119 -25.24 -8.81 6.84
C LEU A 119 -24.63 -8.56 8.23
N LYS A 120 -24.71 -9.53 9.15
CA LYS A 120 -24.04 -9.45 10.46
C LYS A 120 -22.52 -9.34 10.29
N ARG A 121 -21.94 -10.12 9.40
CA ARG A 121 -20.51 -10.08 9.09
C ARG A 121 -20.10 -8.73 8.48
N GLN A 122 -20.83 -8.24 7.48
CA GLN A 122 -20.57 -6.94 6.86
C GLN A 122 -20.68 -5.78 7.87
N LYS A 123 -21.66 -5.81 8.77
CA LYS A 123 -21.80 -4.82 9.85
C LYS A 123 -20.59 -4.85 10.78
N ALA A 124 -20.12 -6.02 11.19
CA ALA A 124 -18.96 -6.16 12.07
C ALA A 124 -17.65 -5.69 11.41
N GLU A 125 -17.43 -6.06 10.14
CA GLU A 125 -16.29 -5.59 9.35
C GLU A 125 -16.32 -4.07 9.20
N MET A 126 -17.47 -3.49 8.82
CA MET A 126 -17.61 -2.03 8.66
C MET A 126 -17.47 -1.28 9.98
N PHE A 127 -18.02 -1.79 11.09
CA PHE A 127 -17.86 -1.18 12.39
C PHE A 127 -16.39 -1.10 12.80
N SER A 128 -15.62 -2.16 12.54
CA SER A 128 -14.18 -2.20 12.82
C SER A 128 -13.44 -1.11 12.02
N LEU A 129 -13.74 -0.98 10.72
CA LEU A 129 -13.19 0.07 9.86
C LEU A 129 -13.60 1.47 10.34
N TRP A 130 -14.87 1.64 10.72
CA TRP A 130 -15.40 2.91 11.21
C TRP A 130 -14.71 3.36 12.50
N CYS A 131 -14.49 2.44 13.46
CA CYS A 131 -13.74 2.73 14.67
C CYS A 131 -12.28 3.13 14.36
N ASP A 132 -11.58 2.40 13.48
CA ASP A 132 -10.21 2.75 13.08
C ASP A 132 -10.14 4.15 12.46
N ALA A 133 -11.06 4.46 11.53
CA ALA A 133 -11.15 5.79 10.92
C ALA A 133 -11.50 6.87 11.96
N LEU A 134 -12.43 6.61 12.88
CA LEU A 134 -12.79 7.55 13.94
C LEU A 134 -11.57 7.91 14.80
N TYR A 135 -10.80 6.92 15.26
CA TYR A 135 -9.60 7.18 16.06
C TYR A 135 -8.56 7.97 15.26
N ARG A 136 -8.31 7.59 14.01
CA ARG A 136 -7.35 8.29 13.14
C ARG A 136 -7.75 9.73 12.88
N LEU A 137 -9.01 9.98 12.52
CA LEU A 137 -9.53 11.31 12.22
C LEU A 137 -9.62 12.18 13.48
N SER A 138 -9.94 11.59 14.63
CA SER A 138 -9.93 12.31 15.91
C SER A 138 -8.53 12.78 16.28
N LEU A 139 -7.52 11.92 16.10
CA LEU A 139 -6.12 12.30 16.28
C LEU A 139 -5.67 13.34 15.25
N ALA A 140 -5.98 13.15 13.97
CA ALA A 140 -5.65 14.13 12.94
C ALA A 140 -6.28 15.50 13.24
N ASN A 141 -7.54 15.54 13.69
CA ASN A 141 -8.20 16.77 14.13
C ASN A 141 -7.51 17.38 15.37
N HIS A 142 -7.10 16.57 16.35
CA HIS A 142 -6.38 17.05 17.54
C HIS A 142 -5.00 17.65 17.21
N PHE A 143 -4.29 17.09 16.22
CA PHE A 143 -2.98 17.55 15.78
C PHE A 143 -3.05 18.62 14.67
N CYS A 144 -4.25 19.00 14.23
CA CYS A 144 -4.43 20.04 13.22
C CYS A 144 -3.83 21.37 13.71
N GLY A 145 -2.99 22.00 12.87
CA GLY A 145 -2.24 23.21 13.21
C GLY A 145 -1.04 23.00 14.16
N LYS A 146 -0.75 21.77 14.57
CA LYS A 146 0.43 21.44 15.39
C LYS A 146 1.53 20.82 14.53
N THR A 147 2.76 20.96 14.99
CA THR A 147 3.90 20.17 14.52
C THR A 147 4.10 18.99 15.47
N PHE A 148 4.32 17.81 14.92
CA PHE A 148 4.54 16.60 15.71
C PHE A 148 5.58 15.68 15.08
N TRP A 149 6.08 14.73 15.85
CA TRP A 149 7.07 13.75 15.42
C TRP A 149 6.58 12.33 15.66
N LEU A 150 7.10 11.42 14.84
CA LEU A 150 6.80 10.00 14.89
C LEU A 150 8.05 9.27 15.37
N PRO A 151 8.17 8.87 16.65
CA PRO A 151 9.24 7.97 17.06
C PRO A 151 9.11 6.65 16.31
N HIS A 152 10.25 6.04 15.98
CA HIS A 152 10.32 4.79 15.22
C HIS A 152 10.98 3.67 16.04
N ASN A 153 10.62 2.43 15.73
CA ASN A 153 11.28 1.21 16.18
C ASN A 153 11.40 0.22 15.00
N MET A 154 11.96 -0.96 15.23
CA MET A 154 12.20 -1.97 14.19
C MET A 154 11.45 -3.28 14.46
N ASP A 155 11.18 -4.08 13.43
CA ASP A 155 10.91 -5.50 13.62
C ASP A 155 12.22 -6.31 13.74
N PHE A 156 12.10 -7.62 14.01
CA PHE A 156 13.25 -8.51 14.17
C PHE A 156 14.13 -8.65 12.91
N ARG A 157 13.68 -8.16 11.76
CA ARG A 157 14.41 -8.17 10.48
C ARG A 157 15.10 -6.82 10.20
N GLY A 158 14.92 -5.83 11.08
CA GLY A 158 15.42 -4.48 10.92
C GLY A 158 14.52 -3.55 10.11
N ARG A 159 13.29 -3.95 9.73
CA ARG A 159 12.36 -3.02 9.06
C ARG A 159 11.83 -2.01 10.06
N VAL A 160 11.81 -0.75 9.65
CA VAL A 160 11.45 0.37 10.52
C VAL A 160 9.94 0.66 10.49
N TYR A 161 9.38 0.97 11.65
CA TYR A 161 7.96 1.28 11.85
C TYR A 161 7.78 2.42 12.88
N PRO A 162 6.86 3.37 12.65
CA PRO A 162 6.42 4.32 13.66
C PRO A 162 5.84 3.59 14.87
N CYS A 163 6.16 4.08 16.06
CA CYS A 163 5.58 3.61 17.31
C CYS A 163 4.09 3.99 17.44
N PRO A 164 3.62 5.20 17.07
CA PRO A 164 2.19 5.53 17.08
C PRO A 164 1.42 4.72 16.01
N PRO A 165 0.45 3.86 16.38
CA PRO A 165 -0.18 2.95 15.42
C PRO A 165 -1.29 3.59 14.58
N HIS A 166 -2.01 4.58 15.12
CA HIS A 166 -3.25 5.09 14.49
C HIS A 166 -3.03 6.18 13.45
N LEU A 167 -2.12 7.13 13.73
CA LEU A 167 -1.80 8.27 12.86
C LEU A 167 -0.32 8.25 12.53
N ASN A 168 0.02 7.74 11.34
CA ASN A 168 1.37 7.67 10.80
C ASN A 168 1.34 7.51 9.27
N HIS A 169 2.49 7.73 8.63
CA HIS A 169 2.65 7.72 7.17
C HIS A 169 2.76 6.32 6.54
N LEU A 170 2.76 5.24 7.32
CA LEU A 170 2.69 3.86 6.80
C LEU A 170 1.26 3.33 6.67
N GLY A 171 0.26 4.12 7.05
CA GLY A 171 -1.15 3.78 6.93
C GLY A 171 -1.66 3.73 5.49
N SER A 172 -3.00 3.64 5.37
CA SER A 172 -3.74 3.66 4.11
C SER A 172 -3.58 4.99 3.35
N ASP A 173 -4.09 5.05 2.11
CA ASP A 173 -4.11 6.25 1.28
C ASP A 173 -4.62 7.49 2.03
N MET A 174 -5.78 7.38 2.69
CA MET A 174 -6.34 8.44 3.55
C MET A 174 -5.33 8.84 4.64
N ALA A 175 -4.72 7.89 5.35
CA ALA A 175 -3.77 8.22 6.42
C ALA A 175 -2.54 8.98 5.93
N ARG A 176 -2.02 8.63 4.75
CA ARG A 176 -0.88 9.32 4.12
C ARG A 176 -1.25 10.72 3.65
N SER A 177 -2.41 10.87 3.02
CA SER A 177 -2.89 12.15 2.50
C SER A 177 -3.07 13.23 3.58
N LEU A 178 -3.31 12.81 4.82
CA LEU A 178 -3.47 13.70 5.98
C LEU A 178 -2.15 14.25 6.49
N LEU A 179 -1.00 13.77 6.00
CA LEU A 179 0.32 14.09 6.55
C LEU A 179 1.18 14.82 5.52
N CYS A 180 1.71 15.97 5.92
CA CYS A 180 2.72 16.72 5.18
C CYS A 180 3.97 16.93 6.04
N PHE A 181 5.11 17.25 5.43
CA PHE A 181 6.27 17.70 6.19
C PHE A 181 5.96 19.03 6.86
N ALA A 182 6.25 19.18 8.16
CA ALA A 182 6.08 20.46 8.83
C ALA A 182 7.08 21.50 8.33
N LYS A 183 8.29 21.06 7.97
CA LYS A 183 9.32 21.90 7.35
C LYS A 183 9.22 21.80 5.84
N GLY A 184 8.67 22.85 5.22
CA GLY A 184 8.61 22.97 3.77
C GLY A 184 9.96 23.35 3.14
N LYS A 185 10.04 23.21 1.82
CA LYS A 185 11.19 23.62 1.01
C LYS A 185 10.73 24.34 -0.27
N PRO A 186 11.50 25.31 -0.79
CA PRO A 186 11.20 25.91 -2.09
C PRO A 186 11.24 24.83 -3.18
N LEU A 187 10.32 24.89 -4.14
CA LEU A 187 10.26 23.93 -5.25
C LEU A 187 11.51 23.99 -6.14
N GLY A 188 12.08 25.17 -6.32
CA GLY A 188 13.13 25.41 -7.32
C GLY A 188 12.65 25.14 -8.75
N SER A 189 13.59 25.10 -9.68
CA SER A 189 13.30 25.03 -11.12
C SER A 189 12.53 23.77 -11.57
N ASN A 190 12.68 22.66 -10.85
CA ASN A 190 12.08 21.37 -11.23
C ASN A 190 11.02 20.85 -10.23
N GLY A 191 10.81 21.51 -9.09
CA GLY A 191 9.91 20.98 -8.05
C GLY A 191 8.47 20.87 -8.52
N LEU A 192 7.97 21.84 -9.28
CA LEU A 192 6.62 21.79 -9.84
C LEU A 192 6.45 20.63 -10.82
N ASN A 193 7.45 20.37 -11.65
CA ASN A 193 7.44 19.23 -12.58
C ASN A 193 7.39 17.90 -11.81
N TRP A 194 8.14 17.78 -10.71
CA TRP A 194 8.08 16.61 -9.84
C TRP A 194 6.73 16.42 -9.15
N LEU A 195 6.06 17.51 -8.73
CA LEU A 195 4.69 17.44 -8.22
C LEU A 195 3.73 16.92 -9.29
N LYS A 196 3.81 17.44 -10.52
CA LYS A 196 2.98 16.99 -11.66
C LYS A 196 3.20 15.50 -11.98
N ILE A 197 4.46 15.06 -12.08
CA ILE A 197 4.81 13.65 -12.27
C ILE A 197 4.28 12.79 -11.12
N HIS A 198 4.40 13.28 -9.89
CA HIS A 198 3.91 12.57 -8.71
C HIS A 198 2.38 12.43 -8.72
N CYS A 199 1.64 13.49 -9.08
CA CYS A 199 0.19 13.44 -9.28
C CYS A 199 -0.20 12.34 -10.27
N VAL A 200 0.45 12.29 -11.44
CA VAL A 200 0.22 11.22 -12.43
C VAL A 200 0.54 9.84 -11.86
N ASN A 201 1.63 9.68 -11.11
CA ASN A 201 1.97 8.41 -10.48
C ASN A 201 0.87 7.93 -9.50
N LEU A 202 0.28 8.84 -8.73
CA LEU A 202 -0.80 8.56 -7.78
C LEU A 202 -2.09 8.12 -8.48
N THR A 203 -2.37 8.63 -9.68
CA THR A 203 -3.50 8.17 -10.51
C THR A 203 -3.43 6.69 -10.85
N GLY A 204 -2.21 6.15 -10.94
CA GLY A 204 -1.97 4.80 -11.45
C GLY A 204 -2.04 4.69 -12.97
N LEU A 205 -2.24 5.80 -13.68
CA LEU A 205 -2.14 5.89 -15.13
C LEU A 205 -0.68 6.03 -15.55
N LYS A 206 -0.40 5.80 -16.84
CA LYS A 206 0.92 6.00 -17.46
C LYS A 206 2.10 5.27 -16.75
N LYS A 207 1.83 4.17 -16.02
CA LYS A 207 2.86 3.40 -15.27
C LYS A 207 3.98 2.85 -16.14
N ARG A 208 3.70 2.56 -17.41
CA ARG A 208 4.65 2.03 -18.39
C ARG A 208 5.34 3.11 -19.22
N ASN A 209 4.96 4.37 -19.02
CA ASN A 209 5.45 5.50 -19.78
C ASN A 209 6.70 6.10 -19.12
N ALA A 210 7.52 6.73 -19.95
CA ALA A 210 8.71 7.46 -19.52
C ALA A 210 8.32 8.68 -18.66
N VAL A 211 9.26 9.18 -17.85
CA VAL A 211 9.02 10.33 -16.96
C VAL A 211 8.56 11.57 -17.74
N LYS A 212 9.15 11.81 -18.92
CA LYS A 212 8.78 12.92 -19.81
C LYS A 212 7.33 12.84 -20.28
N GLU A 213 6.87 11.65 -20.66
CA GLU A 213 5.49 11.42 -21.10
C GLU A 213 4.49 11.58 -19.96
N ARG A 214 4.87 11.21 -18.73
CA ARG A 214 4.04 11.48 -17.54
C ARG A 214 3.89 12.97 -17.30
N LEU A 215 4.96 13.74 -17.46
CA LEU A 215 4.91 15.20 -17.32
C LEU A 215 4.01 15.83 -18.40
N GLN A 216 4.16 15.41 -19.67
CA GLN A 216 3.29 15.88 -20.75
C GLN A 216 1.82 15.58 -20.47
N TYR A 217 1.52 14.35 -20.04
CA TYR A 217 0.17 13.97 -19.65
C TYR A 217 -0.37 14.81 -18.49
N ALA A 218 0.47 15.17 -17.51
CA ALA A 218 0.07 16.04 -16.41
C ALA A 218 -0.35 17.44 -16.88
N GLU A 219 0.26 17.96 -17.95
CA GLU A 219 -0.18 19.23 -18.56
C GLU A 219 -1.53 19.08 -19.27
N GLU A 220 -1.79 17.95 -19.93
CA GLU A 220 -3.07 17.66 -20.59
C GLU A 220 -4.24 17.61 -19.60
N ILE A 221 -4.04 16.99 -18.44
CA ILE A 221 -5.05 16.87 -17.38
C ILE A 221 -5.00 18.00 -16.35
N LEU A 222 -4.22 19.06 -16.59
CA LEU A 222 -4.08 20.16 -15.65
C LEU A 222 -5.44 20.80 -15.29
N PRO A 223 -6.41 20.98 -16.21
CA PRO A 223 -7.74 21.46 -15.85
C PRO A 223 -8.45 20.60 -14.79
N ASP A 224 -8.36 19.27 -14.89
CA ASP A 224 -8.97 18.33 -13.93
C ASP A 224 -8.29 18.39 -12.56
N ILE A 225 -6.97 18.59 -12.55
CA ILE A 225 -6.17 18.80 -11.34
C ILE A 225 -6.64 20.08 -10.63
N LEU A 226 -6.83 21.18 -11.36
CA LEU A 226 -7.25 22.46 -10.79
C LEU A 226 -8.71 22.42 -10.29
N ASP A 227 -9.63 21.80 -11.05
CA ASP A 227 -11.03 21.57 -10.61
C ASP A 227 -11.08 20.74 -9.32
N SER A 228 -10.32 19.65 -9.28
CA SER A 228 -10.23 18.76 -8.11
C SER A 228 -9.71 19.49 -6.86
N ALA A 229 -8.79 20.44 -7.02
CA ALA A 229 -8.24 21.23 -5.92
C ALA A 229 -9.24 22.29 -5.41
N GLN A 230 -9.94 22.97 -6.32
CA GLN A 230 -10.83 24.08 -6.00
C GLN A 230 -12.18 23.63 -5.46
N ASN A 231 -12.75 22.57 -6.04
CA ASN A 231 -14.08 22.06 -5.68
C ASN A 231 -14.08 20.53 -5.52
N PRO A 232 -13.42 19.97 -4.48
CA PRO A 232 -13.15 18.54 -4.38
C PRO A 232 -14.38 17.63 -4.40
N LEU A 233 -15.53 18.10 -3.88
CA LEU A 233 -16.77 17.32 -3.78
C LEU A 233 -17.91 17.85 -4.67
N GLY A 234 -17.80 19.08 -5.19
CA GLY A 234 -18.83 19.69 -6.04
C GLY A 234 -18.44 19.81 -7.52
N GLY A 235 -17.17 19.55 -7.86
CA GLY A 235 -16.67 19.55 -9.23
C GLY A 235 -16.82 18.17 -9.90
N ASN A 236 -15.92 17.86 -10.82
CA ASN A 236 -15.93 16.60 -11.58
C ASN A 236 -15.48 15.40 -10.74
N MET A 237 -14.89 15.64 -9.57
CA MET A 237 -14.33 14.61 -8.68
C MET A 237 -13.33 13.68 -9.38
N TRP A 238 -12.58 14.19 -10.37
CA TRP A 238 -11.61 13.40 -11.14
C TRP A 238 -10.62 12.63 -10.26
N TRP A 239 -10.14 13.26 -9.17
CA TRP A 239 -9.24 12.65 -8.20
C TRP A 239 -9.79 11.35 -7.59
N ALA A 240 -11.11 11.20 -7.47
CA ALA A 240 -11.75 10.03 -6.87
C ALA A 240 -11.64 8.75 -7.71
N GLU A 241 -11.29 8.87 -9.01
CA GLU A 241 -11.11 7.73 -9.92
C GLU A 241 -9.68 7.17 -9.91
N SER A 242 -8.76 7.83 -9.20
CA SER A 242 -7.36 7.38 -9.10
C SER A 242 -7.17 6.12 -8.25
N GLU A 243 -6.03 5.45 -8.42
CA GLU A 243 -5.63 4.34 -7.54
C GLU A 243 -5.37 4.79 -6.09
N ASN A 244 -4.97 6.05 -5.88
CA ASN A 244 -4.71 6.66 -4.56
C ASN A 244 -5.48 8.00 -4.46
N PRO A 245 -6.80 7.98 -4.24
CA PRO A 245 -7.66 9.16 -4.35
C PRO A 245 -7.25 10.28 -3.42
N TRP A 246 -7.06 10.01 -2.14
CA TRP A 246 -6.81 11.08 -1.17
C TRP A 246 -5.42 11.69 -1.34
N GLN A 247 -4.39 10.90 -1.63
CA GLN A 247 -3.08 11.44 -1.98
C GLN A 247 -3.12 12.24 -3.29
N THR A 248 -3.92 11.81 -4.29
CA THR A 248 -4.09 12.55 -5.55
C THR A 248 -4.72 13.91 -5.28
N LEU A 249 -5.80 13.97 -4.49
CA LEU A 249 -6.42 15.24 -4.08
C LEU A 249 -5.42 16.15 -3.34
N ALA A 250 -4.68 15.60 -2.38
CA ALA A 250 -3.65 16.33 -1.65
C ALA A 250 -2.59 16.94 -2.59
N CYS A 251 -2.16 16.18 -3.60
CA CYS A 251 -1.20 16.64 -4.61
C CYS A 251 -1.82 17.70 -5.55
N CYS A 252 -3.08 17.55 -5.93
CA CYS A 252 -3.81 18.55 -6.72
C CYS A 252 -3.85 19.90 -5.99
N ILE A 253 -4.16 19.89 -4.69
CA ILE A 253 -4.18 21.10 -3.85
C ILE A 253 -2.79 21.74 -3.80
N GLU A 254 -1.71 20.96 -3.63
CA GLU A 254 -0.35 21.50 -3.64
C GLU A 254 0.03 22.13 -4.99
N ILE A 255 -0.30 21.46 -6.11
CA ILE A 255 -0.07 21.99 -7.47
C ILE A 255 -0.85 23.28 -7.69
N PHE A 256 -2.11 23.33 -7.27
CA PHE A 256 -2.95 24.53 -7.36
C PHE A 256 -2.30 25.71 -6.62
N HIS A 257 -1.90 25.52 -5.35
CA HIS A 257 -1.24 26.57 -4.58
C HIS A 257 0.10 27.01 -5.18
N ALA A 258 0.89 26.08 -5.70
CA ALA A 258 2.15 26.39 -6.36
C ALA A 258 1.93 27.29 -7.60
N LEU A 259 0.92 26.98 -8.42
CA LEU A 259 0.57 27.74 -9.63
C LEU A 259 -0.07 29.10 -9.33
N GLN A 260 -0.78 29.25 -8.21
CA GLN A 260 -1.32 30.53 -7.76
C GLN A 260 -0.27 31.46 -7.14
N SER A 261 0.91 30.92 -6.79
CA SER A 261 1.99 31.73 -6.25
C SER A 261 2.59 32.65 -7.33
N LYS A 262 3.14 33.81 -6.92
CA LYS A 262 3.78 34.77 -7.85
C LYS A 262 4.91 34.14 -8.66
N ASN A 263 5.65 33.21 -8.06
CA ASN A 263 6.69 32.42 -8.71
C ASN A 263 6.67 31.00 -8.12
N PRO A 264 6.24 29.99 -8.91
CA PRO A 264 6.18 28.61 -8.46
C PRO A 264 7.52 28.05 -7.94
N GLU A 265 8.67 28.52 -8.44
CA GLU A 265 9.98 28.03 -7.96
C GLU A 265 10.24 28.41 -6.50
N ASN A 266 9.71 29.56 -6.06
CA ASN A 266 9.86 30.06 -4.69
C ASN A 266 8.73 29.57 -3.77
N PHE A 267 7.74 28.84 -4.30
CA PHE A 267 6.67 28.27 -3.49
C PHE A 267 7.25 27.27 -2.49
N ILE A 268 6.93 27.45 -1.21
CA ILE A 268 7.38 26.56 -0.14
C ILE A 268 6.43 25.37 -0.08
N SER A 269 6.87 24.26 -0.65
CA SER A 269 6.13 23.00 -0.66
C SER A 269 6.38 22.20 0.61
N HIS A 270 5.30 21.65 1.16
CA HIS A 270 5.30 20.76 2.31
C HIS A 270 4.94 19.31 1.91
N PHE A 271 4.41 19.13 0.71
CA PHE A 271 3.94 17.84 0.21
C PHE A 271 5.09 16.84 -0.04
N PRO A 272 5.01 15.61 0.49
CA PRO A 272 6.02 14.57 0.24
C PRO A 272 5.88 13.96 -1.16
N VAL A 273 6.97 13.96 -1.93
CA VAL A 273 7.04 13.26 -3.23
C VAL A 273 7.65 11.88 -3.05
N HIS A 274 6.90 10.83 -3.40
CA HIS A 274 7.37 9.45 -3.28
C HIS A 274 8.18 8.99 -4.51
N GLN A 275 9.23 8.21 -4.26
CA GLN A 275 9.94 7.39 -5.23
C GLN A 275 9.97 5.95 -4.68
N ASP A 276 9.52 4.98 -5.46
CA ASP A 276 9.37 3.58 -5.02
C ASP A 276 10.13 2.63 -5.94
N GLY A 277 10.69 1.57 -5.36
CA GLY A 277 11.38 0.50 -6.08
C GLY A 277 10.40 -0.51 -6.64
N SER A 278 10.38 -0.69 -7.96
CA SER A 278 9.51 -1.67 -8.62
C SER A 278 9.89 -3.10 -8.24
N CYS A 279 9.15 -3.70 -7.30
CA CYS A 279 9.41 -5.05 -6.78
C CYS A 279 10.80 -5.19 -6.12
N ASN A 280 11.06 -4.37 -5.09
CA ASN A 280 12.36 -4.29 -4.42
C ASN A 280 12.93 -5.66 -3.97
N GLY A 281 12.11 -6.62 -3.57
CA GLY A 281 12.58 -7.98 -3.27
C GLY A 281 13.24 -8.68 -4.47
N LEU A 282 12.66 -8.58 -5.67
CA LEU A 282 13.28 -9.12 -6.89
C LEU A 282 14.50 -8.29 -7.33
N GLN A 283 14.52 -6.98 -7.06
CA GLN A 283 15.72 -6.16 -7.29
C GLN A 283 16.91 -6.70 -6.47
N HIS A 284 16.71 -6.98 -5.18
CA HIS A 284 17.77 -7.55 -4.35
C HIS A 284 18.19 -8.96 -4.82
N TYR A 285 17.26 -9.83 -5.21
CA TYR A 285 17.62 -11.14 -5.74
C TYR A 285 18.39 -11.07 -7.06
N ALA A 286 17.95 -10.23 -8.00
CA ALA A 286 18.66 -10.01 -9.26
C ALA A 286 20.08 -9.47 -9.03
N ALA A 287 20.26 -8.58 -8.05
CA ALA A 287 21.57 -8.07 -7.66
C ALA A 287 22.45 -9.16 -7.03
N LEU A 288 21.91 -9.98 -6.11
CA LEU A 288 22.65 -11.08 -5.47
C LEU A 288 23.10 -12.13 -6.48
N GLY A 289 22.20 -12.55 -7.37
CA GLY A 289 22.47 -13.53 -8.41
C GLY A 289 23.22 -12.99 -9.62
N LYS A 290 23.39 -11.66 -9.72
CA LYS A 290 23.86 -10.96 -10.93
C LYS A 290 23.09 -11.40 -12.18
N ASP A 291 21.79 -11.62 -12.03
CA ASP A 291 20.89 -12.09 -13.08
C ASP A 291 20.53 -10.92 -14.01
N PHE A 292 21.12 -10.89 -15.20
CA PHE A 292 20.90 -9.82 -16.16
C PHE A 292 19.45 -9.74 -16.62
N ALA A 293 18.81 -10.86 -16.96
CA ALA A 293 17.42 -10.88 -17.43
C ALA A 293 16.45 -10.43 -16.32
N GLY A 294 16.71 -10.90 -15.09
CA GLY A 294 16.00 -10.44 -13.91
C GLY A 294 16.20 -8.95 -13.66
N ALA A 295 17.43 -8.45 -13.75
CA ALA A 295 17.81 -7.06 -13.55
C ALA A 295 17.13 -6.10 -14.55
N VAL A 296 17.03 -6.49 -15.83
CA VAL A 296 16.24 -5.76 -16.84
C VAL A 296 14.78 -5.67 -16.40
N SER A 297 14.18 -6.80 -16.03
CA SER A 297 12.75 -6.89 -15.69
C SER A 297 12.33 -6.03 -14.48
N VAL A 298 13.28 -5.67 -13.60
CA VAL A 298 13.04 -4.93 -12.35
C VAL A 298 13.75 -3.57 -12.29
N ASN A 299 14.17 -3.05 -13.45
CA ASN A 299 14.73 -1.70 -13.61
C ASN A 299 16.09 -1.48 -12.90
N LEU A 300 16.92 -2.51 -12.76
CA LEU A 300 18.31 -2.34 -12.33
C LEU A 300 19.23 -1.91 -13.47
N THR A 301 18.90 -2.29 -14.71
CA THR A 301 19.59 -1.80 -15.90
C THR A 301 18.96 -0.49 -16.37
N PRO A 302 19.76 0.50 -16.82
CA PRO A 302 19.23 1.71 -17.43
C PRO A 302 18.32 1.40 -18.63
N SER A 303 17.22 2.13 -18.75
CA SER A 303 16.22 2.00 -19.83
C SER A 303 15.46 3.30 -19.96
N ASP A 304 15.11 3.69 -21.19
CA ASP A 304 14.32 4.91 -21.46
C ASP A 304 12.87 4.80 -20.95
N ILE A 305 12.35 3.56 -20.93
CA ILE A 305 11.02 3.22 -20.42
C ILE A 305 11.10 2.30 -19.20
N PRO A 306 10.19 2.44 -18.24
CA PRO A 306 10.14 1.55 -17.08
C PRO A 306 9.64 0.16 -17.47
N GLN A 307 10.39 -0.85 -17.07
CA GLN A 307 10.02 -2.26 -17.18
C GLN A 307 9.01 -2.63 -16.09
N ASP A 308 8.03 -3.45 -16.45
CA ASP A 308 6.92 -3.84 -15.58
C ASP A 308 6.82 -5.36 -15.48
N VAL A 309 7.62 -5.94 -14.57
CA VAL A 309 7.64 -7.39 -14.28
C VAL A 309 6.24 -7.99 -14.15
N TYR A 310 5.31 -7.27 -13.53
CA TYR A 310 3.94 -7.74 -13.33
C TYR A 310 3.18 -7.90 -14.65
N SER A 311 3.45 -7.06 -15.64
CA SER A 311 2.82 -7.17 -16.95
C SER A 311 3.47 -8.25 -17.80
N CYS A 312 4.79 -8.42 -17.68
CA CYS A 312 5.51 -9.49 -18.34
C CYS A 312 5.02 -10.87 -17.85
N VAL A 313 4.95 -11.07 -16.53
CA VAL A 313 4.41 -12.32 -15.96
C VAL A 313 2.94 -12.53 -16.36
N ALA A 314 2.12 -11.47 -16.46
CA ALA A 314 0.73 -11.59 -16.87
C ALA A 314 0.62 -12.10 -18.32
N ALA A 315 1.48 -11.59 -19.21
CA ALA A 315 1.54 -12.02 -20.60
C ALA A 315 2.00 -13.48 -20.72
N MET A 316 2.98 -13.91 -19.90
CA MET A 316 3.41 -15.31 -19.86
C MET A 316 2.29 -16.24 -19.39
N VAL A 317 1.60 -15.87 -18.31
CA VAL A 317 0.45 -16.65 -17.81
C VAL A 317 -0.68 -16.70 -18.82
N GLU A 318 -0.97 -15.60 -19.54
CA GLU A 318 -1.98 -15.59 -20.59
C GLU A 318 -1.59 -16.49 -21.76
N ARG A 319 -0.32 -16.47 -22.19
CA ARG A 319 0.19 -17.37 -23.23
C ARG A 319 -0.03 -18.84 -22.86
N GLU A 320 0.31 -19.22 -21.64
CA GLU A 320 0.11 -20.60 -21.17
C GLU A 320 -1.37 -20.94 -21.01
N ARG A 321 -2.21 -19.97 -20.60
CA ARG A 321 -3.67 -20.13 -20.57
C ARG A 321 -4.25 -20.35 -21.96
N SER A 322 -3.82 -19.61 -22.97
CA SER A 322 -4.27 -19.80 -24.36
C SER A 322 -3.91 -21.18 -24.89
N LYS A 323 -2.69 -21.69 -24.61
CA LYS A 323 -2.29 -23.06 -24.96
C LYS A 323 -3.18 -24.11 -24.29
N ASP A 324 -3.41 -23.98 -23.00
CA ASP A 324 -4.27 -24.92 -22.26
C ASP A 324 -5.74 -24.85 -22.72
N ALA A 325 -6.22 -23.66 -23.08
CA ALA A 325 -7.56 -23.49 -23.65
C ALA A 325 -7.70 -24.17 -25.02
N ALA A 326 -6.65 -24.15 -25.85
CA ALA A 326 -6.59 -24.90 -27.11
C ALA A 326 -6.53 -26.42 -26.89
N ASN A 327 -5.95 -26.88 -25.77
CA ASN A 327 -5.94 -28.28 -25.32
C ASN A 327 -7.19 -28.65 -24.49
N ASP A 328 -8.30 -27.93 -24.68
CA ASP A 328 -9.59 -28.19 -24.03
C ASP A 328 -9.62 -28.15 -22.48
N VAL A 329 -8.66 -27.48 -21.84
CA VAL A 329 -8.71 -27.24 -20.40
C VAL A 329 -9.84 -26.24 -20.08
N VAL A 330 -10.94 -26.76 -19.52
CA VAL A 330 -12.18 -26.00 -19.26
C VAL A 330 -11.94 -24.69 -18.50
N ILE A 331 -11.14 -24.72 -17.43
CA ILE A 331 -10.90 -23.53 -16.61
C ILE A 331 -10.08 -22.46 -17.34
N ALA A 332 -9.21 -22.86 -18.26
CA ALA A 332 -8.42 -21.95 -19.07
C ALA A 332 -9.31 -21.15 -20.03
N LYS A 333 -10.37 -21.77 -20.58
CA LYS A 333 -11.38 -21.07 -21.41
C LYS A 333 -12.15 -20.01 -20.62
N TYR A 334 -12.57 -20.32 -19.38
CA TYR A 334 -13.24 -19.33 -18.51
C TYR A 334 -12.38 -18.15 -18.10
N LEU A 335 -11.06 -18.29 -18.16
CA LEU A 335 -10.09 -17.26 -17.77
C LEU A 335 -9.73 -16.30 -18.91
N ASP A 336 -10.28 -16.50 -20.10
CA ASP A 336 -10.04 -15.64 -21.26
C ASP A 336 -10.41 -14.18 -20.97
N GLY A 337 -9.47 -13.25 -21.18
CA GLY A 337 -9.65 -11.82 -20.88
C GLY A 337 -9.61 -11.44 -19.38
N PHE A 338 -9.38 -12.40 -18.48
CA PHE A 338 -9.30 -12.18 -17.02
C PHE A 338 -7.88 -12.24 -16.45
N VAL A 339 -6.89 -12.70 -17.22
CA VAL A 339 -5.47 -12.67 -16.83
C VAL A 339 -4.92 -11.26 -16.97
N ARG A 340 -5.11 -10.45 -15.93
CA ARG A 340 -4.73 -9.03 -15.91
C ARG A 340 -3.62 -8.78 -14.90
N ARG A 341 -2.80 -7.75 -15.15
CA ARG A 341 -1.76 -7.28 -14.22
C ARG A 341 -2.26 -7.18 -12.78
N LYS A 342 -3.45 -6.58 -12.55
CA LYS A 342 -4.05 -6.42 -11.22
C LYS A 342 -4.26 -7.74 -10.48
N VAL A 343 -4.66 -8.80 -11.20
CA VAL A 343 -4.95 -10.13 -10.64
C VAL A 343 -3.69 -10.80 -10.12
N ILE A 344 -2.57 -10.68 -10.83
CA ILE A 344 -1.33 -11.39 -10.50
C ILE A 344 -0.30 -10.54 -9.72
N LYS A 345 -0.43 -9.20 -9.74
CA LYS A 345 0.53 -8.25 -9.13
C LYS A 345 0.86 -8.62 -7.69
N GLN A 346 -0.16 -8.87 -6.87
CA GLN A 346 0.03 -9.17 -5.45
C GLN A 346 0.82 -10.47 -5.24
N THR A 347 0.53 -11.50 -6.03
CA THR A 347 1.20 -12.80 -5.93
C THR A 347 2.66 -12.71 -6.35
N VAL A 348 2.96 -12.06 -7.49
CA VAL A 348 4.34 -11.83 -7.92
C VAL A 348 5.12 -11.03 -6.86
N MET A 349 4.52 -9.95 -6.35
CA MET A 349 5.15 -9.09 -5.33
C MET A 349 5.41 -9.81 -4.01
N THR A 350 4.55 -10.76 -3.61
CA THR A 350 4.64 -11.43 -2.30
C THR A 350 5.40 -12.74 -2.34
N THR A 351 5.61 -13.34 -3.52
CA THR A 351 6.34 -14.61 -3.66
C THR A 351 7.79 -14.49 -3.17
N VAL A 352 8.46 -13.38 -3.44
CA VAL A 352 9.82 -13.10 -2.93
C VAL A 352 9.90 -12.95 -1.41
N TYR A 353 8.77 -12.78 -0.74
CA TYR A 353 8.67 -12.71 0.73
C TYR A 353 8.19 -14.03 1.35
N GLY A 354 8.24 -15.14 0.59
CA GLY A 354 7.92 -16.48 1.08
C GLY A 354 6.44 -16.83 1.05
N VAL A 355 5.63 -16.20 0.19
CA VAL A 355 4.22 -16.61 0.05
C VAL A 355 4.13 -18.03 -0.48
N THR A 356 3.35 -18.88 0.18
CA THR A 356 3.10 -20.25 -0.28
C THR A 356 2.05 -20.27 -1.40
N ARG A 357 1.96 -21.37 -2.15
CA ARG A 357 0.91 -21.58 -3.16
C ARG A 357 -0.51 -21.38 -2.59
N PHE A 358 -0.73 -21.80 -1.34
CA PHE A 358 -2.01 -21.60 -0.67
C PHE A 358 -2.31 -20.10 -0.44
N GLY A 359 -1.34 -19.34 0.07
CA GLY A 359 -1.47 -17.90 0.27
C GLY A 359 -1.65 -17.14 -1.05
N ALA A 360 -0.84 -17.48 -2.07
CA ALA A 360 -0.97 -16.95 -3.42
C ALA A 360 -2.37 -17.18 -4.01
N ARG A 361 -2.94 -18.37 -3.81
CA ARG A 361 -4.28 -18.71 -4.30
C ARG A 361 -5.34 -17.81 -3.67
N LEU A 362 -5.25 -17.56 -2.38
CA LEU A 362 -6.17 -16.66 -1.68
C LEU A 362 -6.08 -15.22 -2.20
N GLN A 363 -4.88 -14.74 -2.53
CA GLN A 363 -4.67 -13.41 -3.13
C GLN A 363 -5.32 -13.31 -4.51
N ILE A 364 -5.05 -14.27 -5.40
CA ILE A 364 -5.66 -14.31 -6.74
C ILE A 364 -7.18 -14.46 -6.62
N ALA A 365 -7.67 -15.34 -5.75
CA ALA A 365 -9.09 -15.54 -5.51
C ALA A 365 -9.79 -14.25 -5.04
N LYS A 366 -9.13 -13.44 -4.20
CA LYS A 366 -9.63 -12.13 -3.80
C LYS A 366 -9.77 -11.21 -5.02
N GLN A 367 -8.73 -11.09 -5.85
CA GLN A 367 -8.79 -10.24 -7.04
C GLN A 367 -9.84 -10.70 -8.05
N LEU A 368 -10.03 -12.01 -8.26
CA LEU A 368 -11.09 -12.54 -9.13
C LEU A 368 -12.49 -12.29 -8.56
N LYS A 369 -12.66 -12.35 -7.24
CA LYS A 369 -13.95 -12.02 -6.58
C LYS A 369 -14.34 -10.56 -6.75
N ASP A 370 -13.37 -9.67 -6.89
CA ASP A 370 -13.61 -8.24 -7.06
C ASP A 370 -13.96 -7.87 -8.52
N ILE A 371 -13.93 -8.83 -9.46
CA ILE A 371 -14.34 -8.63 -10.86
C ILE A 371 -15.79 -9.06 -11.04
N ASP A 372 -16.70 -8.11 -11.23
CA ASP A 372 -18.15 -8.38 -11.32
C ASP A 372 -18.55 -9.34 -12.45
N SER A 373 -17.89 -9.23 -13.61
CA SER A 373 -18.15 -10.08 -14.77
C SER A 373 -17.57 -11.49 -14.68
N PHE A 374 -16.78 -11.80 -13.64
CA PHE A 374 -16.16 -13.12 -13.51
C PHE A 374 -17.09 -14.12 -12.77
N PRO A 375 -17.27 -15.36 -13.30
CA PRO A 375 -18.11 -16.38 -12.66
C PRO A 375 -17.64 -16.74 -11.24
N LYS A 376 -18.45 -16.38 -10.24
CA LYS A 376 -18.06 -16.50 -8.82
C LYS A 376 -17.91 -17.95 -8.35
N ASP A 377 -18.63 -18.89 -8.96
CA ASP A 377 -18.52 -20.33 -8.72
C ASP A 377 -17.17 -20.91 -9.21
N LYS A 378 -16.54 -20.27 -10.20
CA LYS A 378 -15.25 -20.69 -10.78
C LYS A 378 -14.03 -20.12 -10.08
N VAL A 379 -14.19 -19.21 -9.12
CA VAL A 379 -13.06 -18.53 -8.44
C VAL A 379 -12.06 -19.52 -7.85
N TRP A 380 -12.54 -20.61 -7.23
CA TRP A 380 -11.66 -21.57 -6.59
C TRP A 380 -10.77 -22.31 -7.59
N SER A 381 -11.36 -22.87 -8.66
CA SER A 381 -10.60 -23.58 -9.70
C SER A 381 -9.71 -22.63 -10.49
N ALA A 382 -10.21 -21.45 -10.83
CA ALA A 382 -9.46 -20.43 -11.56
C ALA A 382 -8.23 -19.94 -10.77
N SER A 383 -8.40 -19.65 -9.48
CA SER A 383 -7.27 -19.22 -8.65
C SER A 383 -6.21 -20.31 -8.48
N THR A 384 -6.62 -21.58 -8.35
CA THR A 384 -5.68 -22.71 -8.29
C THR A 384 -4.87 -22.84 -9.58
N TYR A 385 -5.55 -22.74 -10.73
CA TYR A 385 -4.90 -22.77 -12.04
C TYR A 385 -3.90 -21.62 -12.22
N LEU A 386 -4.33 -20.38 -11.96
CA LEU A 386 -3.50 -19.20 -12.14
C LEU A 386 -2.28 -19.20 -11.22
N VAL A 387 -2.38 -19.71 -9.98
CA VAL A 387 -1.21 -19.87 -9.10
C VAL A 387 -0.19 -20.80 -9.72
N ALA A 388 -0.60 -21.96 -10.25
CA ALA A 388 0.32 -22.90 -10.86
C ALA A 388 1.09 -22.23 -12.02
N LYS A 389 0.36 -21.61 -12.95
CA LYS A 389 0.95 -20.91 -14.11
C LYS A 389 1.81 -19.71 -13.73
N THR A 390 1.42 -18.96 -12.69
CA THR A 390 2.22 -17.82 -12.19
C THR A 390 3.56 -18.31 -11.62
N PHE A 391 3.56 -19.38 -10.83
CA PHE A 391 4.80 -19.95 -10.27
C PHE A 391 5.69 -20.60 -11.33
N GLU A 392 5.10 -21.22 -12.37
CA GLU A 392 5.84 -21.70 -13.54
C GLU A 392 6.51 -20.54 -14.28
N SER A 393 5.76 -19.47 -14.58
CA SER A 393 6.27 -18.28 -15.27
C SER A 393 7.38 -17.58 -14.47
N LEU A 394 7.25 -17.50 -13.14
CA LEU A 394 8.29 -16.91 -12.29
C LEU A 394 9.58 -17.74 -12.28
N ARG A 395 9.49 -19.08 -12.35
CA ARG A 395 10.67 -19.95 -12.41
C ARG A 395 11.39 -19.84 -13.75
N GLU A 396 10.63 -19.70 -14.84
CA GLU A 396 11.18 -19.45 -16.18
C GLU A 396 11.88 -18.08 -16.24
N MET A 397 11.29 -17.03 -15.65
CA MET A 397 11.84 -15.67 -15.71
C MET A 397 13.01 -15.42 -14.74
N PHE A 398 13.00 -16.06 -13.56
CA PHE A 398 13.93 -15.76 -12.47
C PHE A 398 14.64 -17.02 -11.95
N THR A 399 15.37 -17.71 -12.83
CA THR A 399 16.07 -18.96 -12.48
C THR A 399 17.10 -18.76 -11.37
N SER A 400 17.98 -17.77 -11.50
CA SER A 400 19.01 -17.48 -10.47
C SER A 400 18.40 -17.09 -9.12
N THR A 401 17.32 -16.30 -9.14
CA THR A 401 16.56 -15.97 -7.92
C THR A 401 16.05 -17.23 -7.23
N LYS A 402 15.54 -18.19 -8.01
CA LYS A 402 14.99 -19.43 -7.48
C LYS A 402 16.09 -20.31 -6.87
N GLU A 403 17.23 -20.42 -7.52
CA GLU A 403 18.39 -21.16 -6.99
C GLU A 403 18.86 -20.60 -5.65
N ILE A 404 18.94 -19.28 -5.51
CA ILE A 404 19.30 -18.61 -4.24
C ILE A 404 18.25 -18.89 -3.16
N GLN A 405 16.96 -18.82 -3.50
CA GLN A 405 15.87 -19.14 -2.56
C GLN A 405 15.94 -20.59 -2.09
N ASP A 406 16.16 -21.54 -3.01
CA ASP A 406 16.24 -22.95 -2.68
C ASP A 406 17.47 -23.24 -1.83
N TRP A 407 18.61 -22.61 -2.12
CA TRP A 407 19.81 -22.68 -1.30
C TRP A 407 19.58 -22.15 0.13
N PHE A 408 18.99 -20.96 0.29
CA PHE A 408 18.66 -20.43 1.63
C PHE A 408 17.67 -21.31 2.38
N THR A 409 16.69 -21.87 1.68
CA THR A 409 15.68 -22.77 2.27
C THR A 409 16.35 -24.05 2.78
N GLU A 410 17.25 -24.62 2.01
CA GLU A 410 17.99 -25.83 2.39
C GLU A 410 18.96 -25.59 3.54
N CYS A 411 19.72 -24.49 3.50
CA CYS A 411 20.56 -24.08 4.63
C CYS A 411 19.75 -23.92 5.92
N ALA A 412 18.61 -23.23 5.86
CA ALA A 412 17.74 -23.07 7.02
C ALA A 412 17.20 -24.41 7.53
N ARG A 413 16.81 -25.32 6.62
CA ARG A 413 16.35 -26.67 6.96
C ARG A 413 17.43 -27.43 7.74
N VAL A 414 18.65 -27.46 7.23
CA VAL A 414 19.78 -28.18 7.85
C VAL A 414 20.19 -27.56 9.19
N ILE A 415 20.22 -26.23 9.32
CA ILE A 415 20.56 -25.53 10.57
C ILE A 415 19.49 -25.74 11.66
N SER A 416 18.22 -25.91 11.26
CA SER A 416 17.10 -26.09 12.20
C SER A 416 16.90 -27.54 12.67
N GLN A 417 17.56 -28.50 12.03
CA GLN A 417 17.63 -29.90 12.47
C GLN A 417 18.66 -30.04 13.59
#